data_AF-A0A6N7H597-F1
#
_entry.id   AF-A0A6N7H597-F1
#
_cell.length_a   1.000
_cell.length_b   1.000
_cell.length_c   1.000
_cell.angle_alpha   90.00
_cell.angle_beta   90.00
_cell.angle_gamma   90.00
#
_symmetry.space_group_name_H-M   'P 1'
#
loop_
_entity.id
_entity.type
_entity.pdbx_description
1 polymer ?
#
loop_
_entity_poly.entity_id
_entity_poly.type
_entity_poly.pdbx_seq_one_letter_code
_entity_poly.pdbx_strand_id
1 'polypeptide(L)'
;MMAMRKSAADGHFAISETGGQALLEAFREMAEWVDDNLGKLGHLAQEPQLGSSNGANTMKPFVQQVATDQQGFITMLREFRTSIGDAEKGVRDAMTNYQTIDQGSAQTF
;
A
#
# COMPACT_ATOMS: atom_id res chain seq x y z
N MET A 1 11.14 7.22 -20.16
CA MET A 1 11.53 5.80 -20.44
C MET A 1 13.02 5.62 -20.71
N MET A 2 13.67 6.36 -21.62
CA MET A 2 15.13 6.18 -21.87
C MET A 2 16.05 6.65 -20.73
N ALA A 3 15.69 7.73 -20.03
CA ALA A 3 16.48 8.24 -18.90
C ALA A 3 16.60 7.21 -17.74
N MET A 4 15.55 6.43 -17.51
CA MET A 4 15.51 5.43 -16.45
C MET A 4 16.42 4.23 -16.75
N ARG A 5 16.45 3.76 -18.01
CA ARG A 5 17.37 2.70 -18.48
C ARG A 5 18.83 3.11 -18.35
N LYS A 6 19.18 4.34 -18.74
CA LYS A 6 20.55 4.83 -18.64
C LYS A 6 20.99 4.99 -17.19
N SER A 7 20.13 5.53 -16.33
CA SER A 7 20.39 5.65 -14.90
C SER A 7 20.52 4.30 -14.18
N ALA A 8 19.87 3.25 -14.68
CA ALA A 8 20.01 1.88 -14.18
C ALA A 8 21.31 1.22 -14.67
N ALA A 9 21.69 1.41 -15.94
CA ALA A 9 22.96 0.92 -16.49
C ALA A 9 24.19 1.60 -15.86
N ASP A 10 24.06 2.87 -15.47
CA ASP A 10 25.11 3.64 -14.80
C ASP A 10 25.14 3.40 -13.26
N GLY A 11 24.32 2.47 -12.73
CA GLY A 11 24.32 2.08 -11.31
C GLY A 11 23.69 3.08 -10.32
N HIS A 12 23.11 4.19 -10.80
CA HIS A 12 22.61 5.28 -9.96
C HIS A 12 21.25 5.00 -9.28
N PHE A 13 20.48 4.02 -9.77
CA PHE A 13 19.29 3.47 -9.10
C PHE A 13 19.29 1.95 -9.27
N ALA A 14 20.33 1.28 -8.76
CA ALA A 14 20.18 -0.11 -8.39
C ALA A 14 19.31 -0.11 -7.12
N ILE A 15 18.07 -0.58 -7.23
CA ILE A 15 17.46 -1.21 -6.05
C ILE A 15 18.37 -2.41 -5.78
N SER A 16 19.39 -2.21 -4.94
CA SER A 16 20.25 -3.30 -4.51
C SER A 16 19.37 -4.37 -3.88
N GLU A 17 19.80 -5.62 -3.92
CA GLU A 17 19.04 -6.71 -3.29
C GLU A 17 18.64 -6.34 -1.85
N THR A 18 19.56 -5.71 -1.12
CA THR A 18 19.34 -5.16 0.23
C THR A 18 18.29 -4.04 0.27
N GLY A 19 18.35 -3.07 -0.65
CA GLY A 19 17.39 -1.96 -0.70
C GLY A 19 15.99 -2.39 -1.13
N GLY A 20 15.90 -3.34 -2.06
CA GLY A 20 14.63 -3.93 -2.49
C GLY A 20 13.99 -4.74 -1.38
N GLN A 21 14.79 -5.54 -0.67
CA GLN A 21 14.32 -6.29 0.48
C GLN A 21 13.81 -5.38 1.60
N ALA A 22 14.50 -4.27 1.90
CA ALA A 22 14.04 -3.29 2.87
C ALA A 22 12.70 -2.64 2.49
N LEU A 23 12.48 -2.35 1.19
CA LEU A 23 11.20 -1.85 0.69
C LEU A 23 10.09 -2.89 0.81
N LEU A 24 10.37 -4.16 0.47
CA LEU A 24 9.42 -5.25 0.62
C LEU A 24 9.03 -5.49 2.07
N GLU A 25 9.98 -5.37 3.00
CA GLU A 25 9.75 -5.47 4.43
C GLU A 25 8.83 -4.33 4.91
N ALA A 26 9.12 -3.09 4.52
CA ALA A 26 8.26 -1.95 4.85
C ALA A 26 6.84 -2.10 4.28
N PHE A 27 6.67 -2.62 3.06
CA PHE A 27 5.36 -2.92 2.50
C PHE A 27 4.61 -3.99 3.29
N ARG A 28 5.30 -5.04 3.75
CA ARG A 28 4.72 -6.07 4.58
C ARG A 28 4.25 -5.50 5.92
N GLU A 29 5.09 -4.73 6.61
CA GLU A 29 4.72 -4.10 7.89
C GLU A 29 3.51 -3.17 7.73
N MET A 30 3.47 -2.38 6.65
CA MET A 30 2.31 -1.54 6.34
C MET A 30 1.06 -2.37 6.06
N ALA A 31 1.16 -3.46 5.30
CA ALA A 31 0.03 -4.35 5.01
C ALA A 31 -0.51 -5.01 6.29
N GLU A 32 0.37 -5.52 7.14
CA GLU A 32 0.01 -6.12 8.43
C GLU A 32 -0.68 -5.10 9.34
N TRP A 33 -0.16 -3.87 9.43
CA TRP A 33 -0.80 -2.81 10.17
C TRP A 33 -2.19 -2.49 9.62
N VAL A 34 -2.36 -2.42 8.30
CA VAL A 34 -3.67 -2.16 7.68
C VAL A 34 -4.64 -3.30 7.99
N ASP A 35 -4.23 -4.55 7.85
CA ASP A 35 -5.08 -5.73 8.08
C ASP A 35 -5.54 -5.80 9.55
N ASP A 36 -4.63 -5.54 10.50
CA ASP A 36 -4.93 -5.46 11.94
C ASP A 36 -5.92 -4.34 12.26
N ASN A 37 -5.77 -3.19 11.61
CA ASN A 37 -6.61 -2.03 11.87
C ASN A 37 -7.96 -2.14 11.18
N LEU A 38 -8.05 -2.70 9.97
CA LEU A 38 -9.34 -2.94 9.30
C LEU A 38 -10.26 -3.83 10.15
N GLY A 39 -9.72 -4.86 10.80
CA GLY A 39 -10.47 -5.68 11.75
C GLY A 39 -11.00 -4.89 12.95
N LYS A 40 -10.13 -4.06 13.55
CA LYS A 40 -10.50 -3.22 14.70
C LYS A 40 -11.50 -2.14 14.33
N LEU A 41 -11.31 -1.47 13.21
CA LEU A 41 -12.08 -0.30 12.78
C LEU A 41 -13.43 -0.63 12.14
N GLY A 42 -13.75 -1.91 11.94
CA GLY A 42 -15.06 -2.34 11.45
C GLY A 42 -16.23 -1.82 12.31
N HIS A 43 -16.02 -1.50 13.59
CA HIS A 43 -17.04 -0.88 14.44
C HIS A 43 -17.42 0.55 14.00
N LEU A 44 -16.55 1.27 13.28
CA LEU A 44 -16.86 2.60 12.75
C LEU A 44 -17.93 2.55 11.65
N ALA A 45 -18.12 1.39 11.02
CA ALA A 45 -19.20 1.16 10.07
C ALA A 45 -20.56 0.90 10.74
N GLN A 46 -20.61 0.82 12.07
CA GLN A 46 -21.85 0.61 12.82
C GLN A 46 -22.53 1.93 13.16
N GLU A 47 -23.84 1.89 13.42
CA GLU A 47 -24.57 3.06 13.91
C GLU A 47 -23.98 3.51 15.27
N PRO A 48 -23.57 4.78 15.43
CA PRO A 48 -22.99 5.25 16.68
C PRO A 48 -24.04 5.40 17.79
N GLN A 49 -23.67 5.08 19.02
CA GLN A 49 -24.54 5.16 20.19
C GLN A 49 -24.67 6.61 20.71
N LEU A 50 -25.29 7.48 19.92
CA LEU A 50 -25.49 8.90 20.26
C LEU A 50 -26.76 9.17 21.10
N GLY A 51 -27.50 8.12 21.48
CA GLY A 51 -28.81 8.22 22.14
C GLY A 51 -29.98 8.35 21.15
N SER A 52 -31.11 8.88 21.62
CA SER A 52 -32.38 8.95 20.89
C SER A 52 -32.94 10.37 20.71
N SER A 53 -32.15 11.40 21.04
CA SER A 53 -32.53 12.79 20.78
C SER A 53 -32.72 13.02 19.27
N ASN A 54 -33.48 14.05 18.90
CA ASN A 54 -33.67 14.39 17.49
C ASN A 54 -32.33 14.65 16.77
N GLY A 55 -31.41 15.37 17.44
CA GLY A 55 -30.06 15.59 16.93
C GLY A 55 -29.25 14.29 16.77
N ALA A 56 -29.36 13.35 17.71
CA ALA A 56 -28.70 12.05 17.62
C ALA A 56 -29.21 11.22 16.44
N ASN A 57 -30.53 11.12 16.27
CA ASN A 57 -31.14 10.39 15.14
C ASN A 57 -30.77 11.00 13.79
N THR A 58 -30.59 12.32 13.75
CA THR A 58 -30.13 13.01 12.55
C THR A 58 -28.66 12.73 12.26
N MET A 59 -27.80 12.73 13.29
CA MET A 59 -26.33 12.65 13.13
C MET A 59 -25.81 11.23 12.88
N LYS A 60 -26.43 10.21 13.49
CA LYS A 60 -26.09 8.80 13.34
C LYS A 60 -25.76 8.35 11.90
N PRO A 61 -26.63 8.58 10.89
CA PRO A 61 -26.34 8.17 9.53
C PRO A 61 -25.15 8.91 8.91
N PHE A 62 -24.94 10.20 9.21
CA PHE A 62 -23.81 10.95 8.68
C PHE A 62 -22.47 10.43 9.21
N VAL A 63 -22.40 10.11 10.50
CA VAL A 63 -21.17 9.58 11.12
C VAL A 63 -20.83 8.21 10.53
N GLN A 64 -21.83 7.34 10.36
CA GLN A 64 -21.64 6.05 9.70
C GLN A 64 -21.17 6.24 8.25
N GLN A 65 -21.80 7.15 7.52
CA GLN A 65 -21.49 7.42 6.11
C GLN A 65 -20.04 7.91 5.92
N VAL A 66 -19.53 8.81 6.75
CA VAL A 66 -18.14 9.30 6.67
C VAL A 66 -17.12 8.17 6.85
N ALA A 67 -17.46 7.11 7.58
CA ALA A 67 -16.58 5.95 7.71
C ALA A 67 -16.61 5.03 6.48
N THR A 68 -17.76 4.91 5.80
CA THR A 68 -18.04 3.86 4.81
C THR A 68 -18.28 4.33 3.38
N ASP A 69 -18.38 5.63 3.13
CA ASP A 69 -18.60 6.14 1.77
C ASP A 69 -17.38 5.91 0.86
N GLN A 70 -17.48 6.30 -0.41
CA GLN A 70 -16.42 6.06 -1.41
C GLN A 70 -15.08 6.73 -1.05
N GLN A 71 -15.11 7.84 -0.34
CA GLN A 71 -13.91 8.55 0.16
C GLN A 71 -13.74 8.36 1.67
N GLY A 72 -14.56 7.49 2.26
CA GLY A 72 -14.63 7.24 3.67
C GLY A 72 -13.40 6.49 4.13
N PHE A 73 -13.08 6.66 5.41
CA PHE A 73 -11.82 6.17 5.96
C PHE A 73 -11.59 4.67 5.72
N ILE A 74 -12.62 3.84 5.90
CA ILE A 74 -12.51 2.38 5.70
C ILE A 74 -12.27 2.05 4.23
N THR A 75 -12.94 2.74 3.32
CA THR A 75 -12.79 2.54 1.87
C THR A 75 -11.37 2.90 1.44
N MET A 76 -10.88 4.08 1.84
CA MET A 76 -9.52 4.52 1.51
C MET A 76 -8.46 3.58 2.09
N LEU A 77 -8.68 3.03 3.28
CA LEU A 77 -7.76 2.08 3.90
C LEU A 77 -7.69 0.76 3.12
N ARG A 78 -8.80 0.30 2.54
CA ARG A 78 -8.82 -0.88 1.65
C ARG A 78 -8.15 -0.61 0.31
N GLU A 79 -8.34 0.57 -0.27
CA GLU A 79 -7.64 0.97 -1.49
C GLU A 79 -6.13 1.05 -1.26
N PHE A 80 -5.72 1.62 -0.12
CA PHE A 80 -4.32 1.66 0.28
C PHE A 80 -3.74 0.25 0.43
N ARG A 81 -4.46 -0.69 1.06
CA ARG A 81 -4.06 -2.10 1.15
C ARG A 81 -3.81 -2.74 -0.20
N THR A 82 -4.64 -2.41 -1.19
CA THR A 82 -4.52 -2.88 -2.57
C THR A 82 -3.28 -2.28 -3.23
N SER A 83 -3.09 -0.96 -3.09
CA SER A 83 -1.92 -0.25 -3.62
C SER A 83 -0.60 -0.77 -3.05
N ILE A 84 -0.56 -1.22 -1.79
CA ILE A 84 0.62 -1.86 -1.21
C ILE A 84 0.97 -3.16 -1.95
N GLY A 85 -0.02 -3.98 -2.28
CA GLY A 85 0.18 -5.23 -3.04
C GLY A 85 0.74 -4.98 -4.44
N ASP A 86 0.21 -3.97 -5.13
CA ASP A 86 0.71 -3.57 -6.45
C ASP A 86 2.16 -3.05 -6.38
N ALA A 87 2.48 -2.28 -5.34
CA ALA A 87 3.84 -1.80 -5.10
C ALA A 87 4.82 -2.94 -4.79
N GLU A 88 4.43 -3.91 -3.97
CA GLU A 88 5.23 -5.10 -3.66
C GLU A 88 5.57 -5.88 -4.93
N LYS A 89 4.57 -6.10 -5.80
CA LYS A 89 4.78 -6.75 -7.09
C LYS A 89 5.75 -5.97 -7.97
N GLY A 90 5.58 -4.65 -8.07
CA GLY A 90 6.47 -3.80 -8.86
C GLY A 90 7.93 -3.84 -8.39
N VAL A 91 8.17 -3.89 -7.08
CA VAL A 91 9.53 -4.04 -6.53
C VAL A 91 10.12 -5.42 -6.83
N ARG A 92 9.34 -6.51 -6.69
CA ARG A 92 9.80 -7.86 -7.04
C ARG A 92 10.18 -7.97 -8.51
N ASP A 93 9.37 -7.40 -9.39
CA ASP A 93 9.63 -7.37 -10.83
C ASP A 93 10.91 -6.57 -11.15
N ALA A 94 11.12 -5.42 -10.48
CA ALA A 94 12.32 -4.61 -10.62
C ALA A 94 13.59 -5.35 -10.16
N MET A 95 13.53 -6.05 -9.01
CA MET A 95 14.66 -6.85 -8.50
C MET A 95 15.00 -8.02 -9.44
N THR A 96 14.00 -8.71 -9.99
CA THR A 96 14.21 -9.82 -10.94
C THR A 96 14.87 -9.34 -12.24
N ASN A 97 14.41 -8.20 -12.75
CA ASN A 97 14.99 -7.59 -13.94
C ASN A 97 16.45 -7.16 -13.70
N TYR A 98 16.76 -6.64 -12.52
CA TYR A 98 18.13 -6.27 -12.14
C TYR A 98 19.06 -7.50 -12.12
N GLN A 99 18.65 -8.59 -11.46
CA GLN A 99 19.42 -9.85 -11.42
C GLN A 99 19.70 -10.42 -12.82
N THR A 100 18.70 -10.35 -13.71
CA THR A 100 18.83 -10.86 -15.09
C THR A 100 19.83 -10.05 -15.92
N ILE A 101 19.83 -8.71 -15.76
CA ILE A 101 20.75 -7.81 -16.48
C ILE A 101 22.18 -7.97 -15.95
N ASP A 102 22.36 -8.13 -14.64
CA ASP A 102 23.67 -8.32 -14.04
C ASP A 102 24.30 -9.67 -14.45
N GLN A 103 23.51 -10.76 -14.41
CA GLN A 103 23.96 -12.08 -14.86
C GLN A 103 24.31 -12.13 -16.36
N GLY A 104 23.52 -11.46 -17.20
CA GLY A 104 23.82 -11.34 -18.64
C GLY A 104 25.07 -10.50 -18.93
N SER A 105 25.34 -9.50 -18.11
CA SER A 105 26.54 -8.65 -18.23
C SER A 105 27.80 -9.37 -17.73
N ALA A 106 27.68 -10.19 -16.69
CA ALA A 106 28.75 -11.01 -16.13
C ALA A 106 29.21 -12.15 -17.07
N GLN A 107 28.39 -12.58 -18.02
CA GLN A 107 28.75 -13.61 -19.01
C GLN A 107 29.49 -13.08 -20.24
N THR A 108 29.66 -11.75 -20.38
CA THR A 108 30.23 -11.13 -21.59
C THR A 108 31.68 -10.63 -21.42
N PHE A 109 32.44 -11.15 -20.44
CA PHE A 109 33.87 -10.86 -20.27
C PHE A 109 34.71 -12.14 -20.11
#